data_AF-A0A853G853-F1
#
_entry.id   AF-A0A853G853-F1
#
_cell.length_a   1.000
_cell.length_b   1.000
_cell.length_c   1.000
_cell.angle_alpha   90.00
_cell.angle_beta   90.00
_cell.angle_gamma   90.00
#
_symmetry.space_group_name_H-M   'P 1'
#
loop_
_entity.id
_entity.type
_entity.pdbx_description
1 polymer ?
#
loop_
_entity_poly.entity_id
_entity_poly.type
_entity_poly.pdbx_seq_one_letter_code
_entity_poly.pdbx_strand_id
1 'polypeptide(L)'
;MTRTDLNPSRFPGLARLNRAALALVLVAFVAGCGTMKAEPDKTAGWSAERLYQDAREEMSSGNWNNARARLETLEARYPFGGYAQQALIDQAYVNWKDEEPEQALAAIDRFQQQYPNHPGTDYMLYLKGLITFTPPSAAFSNITQQDPSERDPKGLRESYESFNELIKRYPDSRYAADAKKRLTWLVDTIARNEVHVAQYYYERGAYVAAVNRAQTVITDFEGVPIAEKALYIMYLAYDKLGLTELRDDAKRVLDLNFPNSKYYAQGLEEPRGSKWNPINWF
;
A
#
# COMPACT_ATOMS: atom_id res chain seq x y z
N MET A 1 55.47 13.44 -37.00
CA MET A 1 55.26 12.25 -37.86
C MET A 1 54.49 11.24 -37.04
N THR A 2 53.31 10.71 -37.37
CA THR A 2 52.39 10.85 -38.52
C THR A 2 51.07 10.23 -38.04
N ARG A 3 49.96 10.98 -38.11
CA ARG A 3 48.61 10.47 -37.85
C ARG A 3 48.22 9.61 -39.06
N THR A 4 48.04 8.31 -38.88
CA THR A 4 47.54 7.41 -39.93
C THR A 4 46.02 7.45 -39.93
N ASP A 5 45.47 8.32 -40.77
CA ASP A 5 44.05 8.34 -41.10
C ASP A 5 43.69 7.08 -41.90
N LEU A 6 42.98 6.14 -41.27
CA LEU A 6 42.38 5.00 -41.96
C LEU A 6 41.12 5.48 -42.70
N ASN A 7 41.30 5.93 -43.94
CA ASN A 7 40.22 6.28 -44.85
C ASN A 7 39.53 5.00 -45.39
N PRO A 8 38.25 4.72 -45.07
CA PRO A 8 37.56 3.47 -45.41
C PRO A 8 37.14 3.35 -46.89
N SER A 9 37.60 4.23 -47.78
CA SER A 9 37.13 4.30 -49.17
C SER A 9 37.88 3.40 -50.17
N ARG A 10 38.81 2.53 -49.74
CA ARG A 10 39.69 1.77 -50.67
C ARG A 10 39.20 0.40 -51.15
N PHE A 11 38.04 -0.12 -50.69
CA PHE A 11 37.56 -1.44 -51.12
C PHE A 11 36.04 -1.49 -51.37
N PRO A 12 35.57 -1.09 -52.57
CA PRO A 12 34.13 -1.06 -52.88
C PRO A 12 33.47 -2.45 -52.93
N GLY A 13 34.25 -3.54 -53.11
CA GLY A 13 33.74 -4.92 -53.14
C GLY A 13 33.37 -5.48 -51.76
N LEU A 14 34.20 -5.21 -50.74
CA LEU A 14 33.96 -5.64 -49.35
C LEU A 14 32.77 -4.90 -48.73
N ALA A 15 32.58 -3.62 -49.07
CA ALA A 15 31.43 -2.84 -48.63
C ALA A 15 30.09 -3.35 -49.23
N ARG A 16 30.11 -3.90 -50.45
CA ARG A 16 28.92 -4.50 -51.09
C ARG A 16 28.55 -5.85 -50.46
N LEU A 17 29.55 -6.68 -50.11
CA LEU A 17 29.32 -7.94 -49.40
C LEU A 17 28.77 -7.71 -47.99
N ASN A 18 29.31 -6.74 -47.24
CA ASN A 18 28.81 -6.40 -45.90
C ASN A 18 27.39 -5.84 -45.93
N ARG A 19 27.03 -5.06 -46.95
CA ARG A 19 25.65 -4.56 -47.13
C ARG A 19 24.67 -5.67 -47.48
N ALA A 20 25.09 -6.63 -48.32
CA ALA A 20 24.27 -7.80 -48.64
C ALA A 20 24.06 -8.71 -47.41
N ALA A 21 25.11 -8.95 -46.63
CA ALA A 21 25.01 -9.72 -45.38
C ALA A 21 24.10 -9.03 -44.34
N LEU A 22 24.23 -7.71 -44.19
CA LEU A 22 23.37 -6.93 -43.29
C LEU A 22 21.89 -6.96 -43.71
N ALA A 23 21.63 -6.87 -45.03
CA ALA A 23 20.27 -7.00 -45.56
C ALA A 23 19.67 -8.40 -45.33
N LEU A 24 20.48 -9.45 -45.45
CA LEU A 24 20.05 -10.83 -45.25
C LEU A 24 19.74 -11.12 -43.76
N VAL A 25 20.51 -10.56 -42.84
CA VAL A 25 20.21 -10.59 -41.40
C VAL A 25 18.95 -9.81 -41.09
N LEU A 26 18.74 -8.64 -41.70
CA LEU A 26 17.52 -7.84 -41.51
C LEU A 26 16.26 -8.60 -41.98
N VAL A 27 16.34 -9.27 -43.13
CA VAL A 27 15.23 -10.10 -43.64
C VAL A 27 14.98 -11.31 -42.73
N ALA A 28 16.03 -11.93 -42.17
CA ALA A 28 15.88 -13.01 -41.21
C ALA A 28 15.21 -12.55 -39.89
N PHE A 29 15.51 -11.34 -39.42
CA PHE A 29 14.84 -10.74 -38.26
C PHE A 29 13.37 -10.42 -38.53
N VAL A 30 13.02 -9.95 -39.72
CA VAL A 30 11.62 -9.67 -40.09
C VAL A 30 10.82 -10.96 -40.31
N ALA A 31 11.44 -12.02 -40.85
CA ALA A 31 10.81 -13.32 -41.04
C ALA A 31 10.52 -14.06 -39.71
N GLY A 32 11.22 -13.72 -38.62
CA GLY A 32 11.00 -14.27 -37.28
C GLY A 32 9.74 -13.75 -36.56
N CYS A 33 9.20 -12.60 -36.97
CA CYS A 33 8.00 -12.01 -36.34
C CYS A 33 6.66 -12.58 -36.87
N GLY A 34 6.67 -13.40 -37.92
CA GLY A 34 5.44 -13.88 -38.58
C GLY A 34 4.97 -15.29 -38.23
N THR A 35 5.78 -16.08 -37.49
CA THR A 35 5.55 -17.53 -37.31
C THR A 35 5.05 -17.93 -35.92
N MET A 36 4.76 -16.97 -35.04
CA MET A 36 4.00 -17.25 -33.81
C MET A 36 2.54 -17.51 -34.19
N LYS A 37 2.21 -18.78 -34.46
CA LYS A 37 0.80 -19.21 -34.52
C LYS A 37 0.18 -18.91 -33.17
N ALA A 38 -0.82 -18.02 -33.13
CA ALA A 38 -1.65 -17.85 -31.95
C ALA A 38 -2.20 -19.23 -31.57
N GLU A 39 -2.00 -19.64 -30.30
CA GLU A 39 -2.61 -20.87 -29.82
C GLU A 39 -4.14 -20.76 -30.04
N PRO A 40 -4.78 -21.83 -30.53
CA PRO A 40 -6.23 -21.82 -30.70
C PRO A 40 -6.89 -21.55 -29.35
N ASP A 41 -7.67 -20.47 -29.29
CA ASP A 41 -8.40 -20.11 -28.09
C ASP A 41 -9.38 -21.22 -27.71
N LYS A 42 -9.04 -21.94 -26.64
CA LYS A 42 -9.83 -23.07 -26.11
C LYS A 42 -11.22 -22.64 -25.63
N THR A 43 -11.42 -21.34 -25.38
CA THR A 43 -12.67 -20.77 -24.87
C THR A 43 -13.59 -20.25 -25.97
N ALA A 44 -13.21 -20.40 -27.25
CA ALA A 44 -14.01 -19.90 -28.36
C ALA A 44 -15.43 -20.48 -28.33
N GLY A 45 -16.44 -19.59 -28.36
CA GLY A 45 -17.85 -19.97 -28.35
C GLY A 45 -18.41 -20.38 -26.98
N TRP A 46 -17.64 -20.29 -25.89
CA TRP A 46 -18.15 -20.56 -24.55
C TRP A 46 -19.12 -19.48 -24.08
N SER A 47 -20.17 -19.86 -23.35
CA SER A 47 -21.09 -18.93 -22.71
C SER A 47 -20.44 -18.22 -21.50
N ALA A 48 -21.03 -17.10 -21.08
CA ALA A 48 -20.59 -16.37 -19.88
C ALA A 48 -20.60 -17.26 -18.62
N GLU A 49 -21.65 -18.07 -18.45
CA GLU A 49 -21.74 -19.03 -17.36
C GLU A 49 -20.60 -20.05 -17.40
N ARG A 50 -20.32 -20.64 -18.57
CA ARG A 50 -19.24 -21.62 -18.72
C ARG A 50 -17.87 -21.02 -18.43
N LEU A 51 -17.61 -19.80 -18.94
CA LEU A 51 -16.37 -19.06 -18.64
C LEU A 51 -16.23 -18.81 -17.14
N TYR A 52 -17.31 -18.41 -16.48
CA TYR A 52 -17.28 -18.15 -15.05
C TYR A 52 -17.07 -19.44 -14.23
N GLN A 53 -17.76 -20.54 -14.56
CA GLN A 53 -17.56 -21.81 -13.84
C GLN A 53 -16.13 -22.33 -14.00
N ASP A 54 -15.56 -22.29 -15.21
CA ASP A 54 -14.17 -22.68 -15.45
C ASP A 54 -13.21 -21.79 -14.66
N ALA A 55 -13.43 -20.47 -14.62
CA ALA A 55 -12.66 -19.56 -13.79
C ALA A 55 -12.70 -19.95 -12.30
N ARG A 56 -13.89 -20.30 -11.79
CA ARG A 56 -14.08 -20.73 -10.39
C ARG A 56 -13.37 -22.06 -10.09
N GLU A 57 -13.35 -23.00 -11.03
CA GLU A 57 -12.62 -24.25 -10.91
C GLU A 57 -11.11 -24.00 -10.86
N GLU A 58 -10.58 -23.15 -11.75
CA GLU A 58 -9.18 -22.74 -11.76
C GLU A 58 -8.79 -22.02 -10.45
N MET A 59 -9.64 -21.12 -9.94
CA MET A 59 -9.45 -20.47 -8.63
C MET A 59 -9.41 -21.48 -7.48
N SER A 60 -10.30 -22.47 -7.48
CA SER A 60 -10.34 -23.51 -6.45
C SER A 60 -9.11 -24.42 -6.49
N SER A 61 -8.53 -24.58 -7.67
CA SER A 61 -7.30 -25.35 -7.91
C SER A 61 -6.02 -24.55 -7.64
N GLY A 62 -6.14 -23.25 -7.35
CA GLY A 62 -4.99 -22.34 -7.15
C GLY A 62 -4.30 -21.90 -8.44
N ASN A 63 -4.91 -22.13 -9.61
CA ASN A 63 -4.37 -21.73 -10.91
C ASN A 63 -4.76 -20.29 -11.25
N TRP A 64 -4.17 -19.33 -10.54
CA TRP A 64 -4.54 -17.91 -10.62
C TRP A 64 -4.41 -17.32 -12.03
N ASN A 65 -3.36 -17.68 -12.77
CA ASN A 65 -3.16 -17.24 -14.15
C ASN A 65 -4.30 -17.66 -15.09
N ASN A 66 -4.73 -18.93 -15.02
CA ASN A 66 -5.83 -19.41 -15.85
C ASN A 66 -7.16 -18.77 -15.44
N ALA A 67 -7.42 -18.68 -14.13
CA ALA A 67 -8.61 -18.02 -13.60
C ALA A 67 -8.71 -16.57 -14.12
N ARG A 68 -7.62 -15.80 -13.99
CA ARG A 68 -7.54 -14.43 -14.49
C ARG A 68 -7.84 -14.34 -15.98
N ALA A 69 -7.22 -15.19 -16.80
CA ALA A 69 -7.46 -15.21 -18.24
C ALA A 69 -8.93 -15.51 -18.59
N ARG A 70 -9.60 -16.39 -17.83
CA ARG A 70 -11.04 -16.67 -18.01
C ARG A 70 -11.91 -15.49 -17.62
N LEU A 71 -11.61 -14.83 -16.51
CA LEU A 71 -12.33 -13.64 -16.04
C LEU A 71 -12.18 -12.46 -17.00
N GLU A 72 -10.97 -12.22 -17.52
CA GLU A 72 -10.71 -11.19 -18.54
C GLU A 72 -11.43 -11.51 -19.86
N THR A 73 -11.43 -12.78 -20.27
CA THR A 73 -12.19 -13.21 -21.45
C THR A 73 -13.69 -13.02 -21.26
N LEU A 74 -14.19 -13.27 -20.05
CA LEU A 74 -15.59 -13.03 -19.70
C LEU A 74 -15.93 -11.54 -19.77
N GLU A 75 -15.13 -10.67 -19.15
CA GLU A 75 -15.32 -9.21 -19.20
C GLU A 75 -15.30 -8.70 -20.65
N ALA A 76 -14.36 -9.19 -21.47
CA ALA A 76 -14.20 -8.75 -22.85
C ALA A 76 -15.38 -9.15 -23.77
N ARG A 77 -15.95 -10.35 -23.57
CA ARG A 77 -17.04 -10.88 -24.43
C ARG A 77 -18.42 -10.58 -23.92
N TYR A 78 -18.56 -10.53 -22.61
CA TYR A 78 -19.83 -10.39 -21.90
C TYR A 78 -19.72 -9.26 -20.86
N PRO A 79 -19.56 -7.99 -21.28
CA PRO A 79 -19.25 -6.87 -20.39
C PRO A 79 -20.42 -6.44 -19.50
N PHE A 80 -21.60 -7.07 -19.63
CA PHE A 80 -22.81 -6.74 -18.91
C PHE A 80 -23.40 -7.95 -18.19
N GLY A 81 -24.16 -7.70 -17.14
CA GLY A 81 -24.87 -8.73 -16.36
C GLY A 81 -24.13 -9.16 -15.09
N GLY A 82 -24.76 -10.06 -14.33
CA GLY A 82 -24.27 -10.46 -13.00
C GLY A 82 -22.91 -11.16 -13.04
N TYR A 83 -22.63 -11.97 -14.08
CA TYR A 83 -21.33 -12.61 -14.23
C TYR A 83 -20.20 -11.62 -14.49
N ALA A 84 -20.45 -10.54 -15.24
CA ALA A 84 -19.46 -9.49 -15.47
C ALA A 84 -19.10 -8.76 -14.16
N GLN A 85 -20.13 -8.42 -13.36
CA GLN A 85 -19.97 -7.79 -12.05
C GLN A 85 -19.18 -8.68 -11.09
N GLN A 86 -19.55 -9.97 -11.02
CA GLN A 86 -18.85 -10.93 -10.17
C GLN A 86 -17.44 -11.23 -10.68
N ALA A 87 -17.21 -11.19 -11.99
CA ALA A 87 -15.88 -11.41 -12.56
C ALA A 87 -14.88 -10.33 -12.14
N LEU A 88 -15.28 -9.06 -12.06
CA LEU A 88 -14.43 -7.99 -11.54
C LEU A 88 -14.06 -8.19 -10.06
N ILE A 89 -15.02 -8.64 -9.25
CA ILE A 89 -14.79 -8.97 -7.85
C ILE A 89 -13.78 -10.12 -7.74
N ASP A 90 -13.99 -11.19 -8.50
CA ASP A 90 -13.12 -12.36 -8.48
C ASP A 90 -11.75 -12.04 -9.07
N GLN A 91 -11.64 -11.14 -10.05
CA GLN A 91 -10.37 -10.68 -10.61
C GLN A 91 -9.53 -9.94 -9.57
N ALA A 92 -10.14 -9.06 -8.77
CA ALA A 92 -9.43 -8.43 -7.65
C ALA A 92 -8.88 -9.46 -6.65
N TYR A 93 -9.68 -10.48 -6.32
CA TYR A 93 -9.24 -11.56 -5.43
C TYR A 93 -8.11 -12.40 -6.03
N VAL A 94 -8.24 -12.80 -7.29
CA VAL A 94 -7.24 -13.58 -8.01
C VAL A 94 -5.92 -12.81 -8.07
N ASN A 95 -5.95 -11.53 -8.46
CA ASN A 95 -4.75 -10.69 -8.51
C ASN A 95 -4.09 -10.58 -7.14
N TRP A 96 -4.87 -10.40 -6.06
CA TRP A 96 -4.32 -10.37 -4.70
C TRP A 96 -3.69 -11.71 -4.30
N LYS A 97 -4.32 -12.84 -4.67
CA LYS A 97 -3.81 -14.18 -4.39
C LYS A 97 -2.56 -14.55 -5.19
N ASP A 98 -2.40 -13.94 -6.35
CA ASP A 98 -1.27 -14.11 -7.26
C ASP A 98 -0.12 -13.13 -6.95
N GLU A 99 -0.14 -12.49 -5.78
CA GLU A 99 0.88 -11.53 -5.32
C GLU A 99 1.02 -10.29 -6.24
N GLU A 100 -0.07 -9.91 -6.90
CA GLU A 100 -0.17 -8.74 -7.77
C GLU A 100 -1.10 -7.65 -7.17
N PRO A 101 -0.64 -6.95 -6.11
CA PRO A 101 -1.48 -6.02 -5.36
C PRO A 101 -1.92 -4.79 -6.18
N GLU A 102 -1.08 -4.28 -7.09
CA GLU A 102 -1.41 -3.12 -7.92
C GLU A 102 -2.55 -3.44 -8.89
N GLN A 103 -2.53 -4.62 -9.49
CA GLN A 103 -3.57 -5.13 -10.38
C GLN A 103 -4.87 -5.42 -9.60
N ALA A 104 -4.76 -5.89 -8.35
CA ALA A 104 -5.91 -6.07 -7.48
C ALA A 104 -6.58 -4.73 -7.13
N LEU A 105 -5.79 -3.71 -6.77
CA LEU A 105 -6.29 -2.36 -6.50
C LEU A 105 -6.94 -1.74 -7.75
N ALA A 106 -6.33 -1.91 -8.92
CA ALA A 106 -6.91 -1.42 -10.18
C ALA A 106 -8.27 -2.08 -10.51
N ALA A 107 -8.41 -3.37 -10.25
CA ALA A 107 -9.69 -4.08 -10.39
C ALA A 107 -10.73 -3.57 -9.37
N ILE A 108 -10.31 -3.27 -8.14
CA ILE A 108 -11.18 -2.68 -7.11
C ILE A 108 -11.69 -1.31 -7.51
N ASP A 109 -10.79 -0.42 -7.91
CA ASP A 109 -11.16 0.94 -8.28
C ASP A 109 -12.08 0.93 -9.52
N ARG A 110 -11.81 0.05 -10.50
CA ARG A 110 -12.70 -0.16 -11.66
C ARG A 110 -14.09 -0.61 -11.23
N PHE A 111 -14.19 -1.61 -10.34
CA PHE A 111 -15.46 -2.10 -9.84
C PHE A 111 -16.25 -1.00 -9.11
N GLN A 112 -15.60 -0.23 -8.25
CA GLN A 112 -16.24 0.84 -7.49
C GLN A 112 -16.72 1.98 -8.40
N GLN A 113 -15.98 2.29 -9.47
CA GLN A 113 -16.39 3.29 -10.46
C GLN A 113 -17.59 2.81 -11.29
N GLN A 114 -17.60 1.55 -11.71
CA GLN A 114 -18.67 1.00 -12.55
C GLN A 114 -19.94 0.66 -11.75
N TYR A 115 -19.79 0.20 -10.51
CA TYR A 115 -20.88 -0.37 -9.70
C TYR A 115 -20.88 0.11 -8.24
N PRO A 116 -20.94 1.42 -7.97
CA PRO A 116 -20.77 1.99 -6.61
C PRO A 116 -21.82 1.58 -5.58
N ASN A 117 -22.98 1.08 -6.03
CA ASN A 117 -24.10 0.64 -5.19
C ASN A 117 -24.26 -0.89 -5.15
N HIS A 118 -23.33 -1.65 -5.75
CA HIS A 118 -23.44 -3.11 -5.77
C HIS A 118 -23.24 -3.70 -4.36
N PRO A 119 -23.98 -4.75 -3.97
CA PRO A 119 -23.86 -5.37 -2.66
C PRO A 119 -22.42 -5.80 -2.31
N GLY A 120 -21.67 -6.29 -3.29
CA GLY A 120 -20.26 -6.69 -3.14
C GLY A 120 -19.26 -5.55 -2.88
N THR A 121 -19.71 -4.29 -2.80
CA THR A 121 -18.83 -3.15 -2.44
C THR A 121 -18.23 -3.34 -1.06
N ASP A 122 -18.95 -3.97 -0.13
CA ASP A 122 -18.45 -4.27 1.22
C ASP A 122 -17.21 -5.19 1.18
N TYR A 123 -17.25 -6.23 0.35
CA TYR A 123 -16.11 -7.10 0.13
C TYR A 123 -14.94 -6.38 -0.54
N MET A 124 -15.22 -5.51 -1.51
CA MET A 124 -14.17 -4.78 -2.22
C MET A 124 -13.44 -3.79 -1.32
N LEU A 125 -14.16 -3.11 -0.42
CA LEU A 125 -13.55 -2.27 0.63
C LEU A 125 -12.73 -3.10 1.61
N TYR A 126 -13.25 -4.27 2.01
CA TYR A 126 -12.52 -5.19 2.88
C TYR A 126 -11.21 -5.68 2.22
N LEU A 127 -11.29 -6.10 0.95
CA LEU A 127 -10.15 -6.59 0.19
C LEU A 127 -9.12 -5.48 -0.05
N LYS A 128 -9.55 -4.25 -0.38
CA LYS A 128 -8.67 -3.07 -0.48
C LYS A 128 -7.92 -2.82 0.83
N GLY A 129 -8.63 -2.88 1.94
CA GLY A 129 -8.05 -2.81 3.27
C GLY A 129 -7.00 -3.89 3.51
N LEU A 130 -7.27 -5.15 3.13
CA LEU A 130 -6.32 -6.25 3.26
C LEU A 130 -5.08 -6.12 2.36
N ILE A 131 -5.24 -5.68 1.12
CA ILE A 131 -4.12 -5.52 0.17
C ILE A 131 -3.13 -4.47 0.67
N THR A 132 -3.63 -3.36 1.21
CA THR A 132 -2.83 -2.24 1.74
C THR A 132 -2.38 -2.46 3.19
N PHE A 133 -2.93 -3.47 3.86
CA PHE A 133 -2.59 -3.79 5.24
C PHE A 133 -1.22 -4.45 5.33
N THR A 134 -0.26 -3.77 5.97
CA THR A 134 1.04 -4.35 6.30
C THR A 134 1.06 -4.73 7.78
N PRO A 135 0.87 -6.02 8.15
CA PRO A 135 1.01 -6.44 9.53
C PRO A 135 2.47 -6.33 9.97
N PRO A 136 2.73 -6.23 11.29
CA PRO A 136 4.06 -6.40 11.82
C PRO A 136 4.48 -7.85 11.56
N SER A 137 5.35 -8.07 10.57
CA SER A 137 5.90 -9.40 10.34
C SER A 137 6.88 -9.75 11.46
N ALA A 138 6.54 -10.78 12.23
CA ALA A 138 7.41 -11.32 13.29
C ALA A 138 8.80 -11.74 12.75
N ALA A 139 8.89 -12.07 11.45
CA ALA A 139 10.12 -12.41 10.76
C ALA A 139 11.09 -11.22 10.59
N PHE A 140 10.58 -9.98 10.49
CA PHE A 140 11.43 -8.78 10.29
C PHE A 140 11.66 -7.96 11.56
N SER A 141 10.77 -8.08 12.56
CA SER A 141 10.95 -7.51 13.90
C SER A 141 12.25 -8.02 14.56
N ASN A 142 12.54 -9.31 14.42
CA ASN A 142 13.70 -9.94 15.08
C ASN A 142 15.05 -9.61 14.41
N ILE A 143 15.05 -9.20 13.14
CA ILE A 143 16.30 -8.91 12.39
C ILE A 143 16.63 -7.42 12.40
N THR A 144 15.61 -6.54 12.44
CA THR A 144 15.84 -5.09 12.26
C THR A 144 15.56 -4.22 13.48
N GLN A 145 14.90 -4.70 14.56
CA GLN A 145 14.47 -3.86 15.70
C GLN A 145 13.74 -2.56 15.27
N GLN A 146 13.24 -2.50 14.03
CA GLN A 146 12.56 -1.33 13.49
C GLN A 146 11.08 -1.46 13.82
N ASP A 147 10.55 -0.43 14.47
CA ASP A 147 9.13 -0.29 14.75
C ASP A 147 8.37 -0.24 13.41
N PRO A 148 7.35 -1.08 13.19
CA PRO A 148 6.47 -1.01 12.02
C PRO A 148 5.93 0.41 11.75
N SER A 149 5.84 1.24 12.80
CA SER A 149 5.47 2.65 12.66
C SER A 149 6.38 3.44 11.71
N GLU A 150 7.63 3.01 11.49
CA GLU A 150 8.62 3.70 10.64
C GLU A 150 8.57 3.26 9.15
N ARG A 151 7.87 2.17 8.82
CA ARG A 151 7.83 1.61 7.47
C ARG A 151 6.47 1.84 6.81
N ASP A 152 6.47 2.83 5.91
CA ASP A 152 5.38 3.26 5.03
C ASP A 152 4.03 3.65 5.70
N PRO A 153 3.93 4.90 6.20
CA PRO A 153 2.68 5.46 6.70
C PRO A 153 1.53 5.48 5.67
N LYS A 154 1.82 5.40 4.37
CA LYS A 154 0.82 5.52 3.32
C LYS A 154 -0.09 4.30 3.27
N GLY A 155 0.49 3.09 3.23
CA GLY A 155 -0.28 1.84 3.21
C GLY A 155 -1.16 1.66 4.45
N LEU A 156 -0.65 2.03 5.64
CA LEU A 156 -1.44 2.00 6.88
C LEU A 156 -2.65 2.94 6.82
N ARG A 157 -2.48 4.14 6.25
CA ARG A 157 -3.56 5.12 6.12
C ARG A 157 -4.60 4.69 5.08
N GLU A 158 -4.17 4.17 3.93
CA GLU A 158 -5.09 3.62 2.92
C GLU A 158 -5.90 2.42 3.44
N SER A 159 -5.25 1.56 4.24
CA SER A 159 -5.90 0.43 4.91
C SER A 159 -6.92 0.91 5.96
N TYR A 160 -6.54 1.91 6.76
CA TYR A 160 -7.44 2.55 7.73
C TYR A 160 -8.67 3.14 7.02
N GLU A 161 -8.48 3.91 5.96
CA GLU A 161 -9.56 4.53 5.20
C GLU A 161 -10.53 3.48 4.65
N SER A 162 -10.01 2.41 4.05
CA SER A 162 -10.82 1.34 3.47
C SER A 162 -11.64 0.58 4.53
N PHE A 163 -11.02 0.18 5.65
CA PHE A 163 -11.76 -0.50 6.73
C PHE A 163 -12.75 0.44 7.44
N ASN A 164 -12.38 1.70 7.65
CA ASN A 164 -13.25 2.70 8.26
C ASN A 164 -14.49 2.96 7.37
N GLU A 165 -14.29 3.10 6.07
CA GLU A 165 -15.39 3.24 5.11
C GLU A 165 -16.31 2.02 5.13
N LEU A 166 -15.76 0.81 5.12
CA LEU A 166 -16.52 -0.43 5.26
C LEU A 166 -17.41 -0.42 6.51
N ILE A 167 -16.84 -0.09 7.67
CA ILE A 167 -17.57 -0.11 8.94
C ILE A 167 -18.65 0.96 8.99
N LYS A 168 -18.38 2.15 8.43
CA LYS A 168 -19.33 3.27 8.40
C LYS A 168 -20.48 3.01 7.42
N ARG A 169 -20.20 2.49 6.23
CA ARG A 169 -21.19 2.29 5.16
C ARG A 169 -21.93 0.96 5.26
N TYR A 170 -21.26 -0.09 5.74
CA TYR A 170 -21.78 -1.47 5.79
C TYR A 170 -21.54 -2.11 7.16
N PRO A 171 -22.11 -1.56 8.24
CA PRO A 171 -21.87 -2.05 9.61
C PRO A 171 -22.31 -3.50 9.84
N ASP A 172 -23.28 -3.99 9.07
CA ASP A 172 -23.83 -5.35 9.13
C ASP A 172 -23.15 -6.33 8.16
N SER A 173 -22.13 -5.88 7.43
CA SER A 173 -21.37 -6.76 6.53
C SER A 173 -20.72 -7.91 7.31
N ARG A 174 -20.65 -9.09 6.69
CA ARG A 174 -19.94 -10.25 7.25
C ARG A 174 -18.46 -9.96 7.54
N TYR A 175 -17.87 -8.95 6.89
CA TYR A 175 -16.47 -8.55 7.06
C TYR A 175 -16.27 -7.48 8.14
N ALA A 176 -17.34 -6.82 8.61
CA ALA A 176 -17.26 -5.68 9.51
C ALA A 176 -16.59 -6.03 10.85
N ALA A 177 -16.84 -7.23 11.38
CA ALA A 177 -16.25 -7.67 12.64
C ALA A 177 -14.72 -7.83 12.57
N ASP A 178 -14.20 -8.37 11.47
CA ASP A 178 -12.75 -8.49 11.26
C ASP A 178 -12.12 -7.12 10.96
N ALA A 179 -12.77 -6.32 10.11
CA ALA A 179 -12.35 -4.96 9.79
C ALA A 179 -12.22 -4.10 11.06
N LYS A 180 -13.15 -4.21 12.02
CA LYS A 180 -13.07 -3.47 13.30
C LYS A 180 -11.81 -3.81 14.09
N LYS A 181 -11.45 -5.10 14.16
CA LYS A 181 -10.23 -5.54 14.88
C LYS A 181 -8.98 -4.97 14.23
N ARG A 182 -8.90 -5.01 12.90
CA ARG A 182 -7.78 -4.43 12.14
C ARG A 182 -7.72 -2.92 12.28
N LEU A 183 -8.88 -2.25 12.25
CA LEU A 183 -8.99 -0.82 12.43
C LEU A 183 -8.46 -0.39 13.80
N THR A 184 -8.82 -1.09 14.89
CA THR A 184 -8.26 -0.82 16.22
C THR A 184 -6.74 -0.87 16.23
N TRP A 185 -6.15 -1.90 15.57
CA TRP A 185 -4.69 -2.02 15.48
C TRP A 185 -4.05 -0.91 14.63
N LEU A 186 -4.66 -0.56 13.49
CA LEU A 186 -4.19 0.52 12.61
C LEU A 186 -4.21 1.86 13.34
N VAL A 187 -5.30 2.16 14.05
CA VAL A 187 -5.48 3.38 14.83
C VAL A 187 -4.40 3.49 15.91
N ASP A 188 -4.15 2.43 16.68
CA ASP A 188 -3.08 2.43 17.69
C ASP A 188 -1.70 2.60 17.06
N THR A 189 -1.43 1.95 15.92
CA THR A 189 -0.14 2.02 15.22
C THR A 189 0.13 3.41 14.64
N ILE A 190 -0.85 4.00 13.95
CA ILE A 190 -0.73 5.34 13.36
C ILE A 190 -0.60 6.39 14.48
N ALA A 191 -1.41 6.29 15.54
CA ALA A 191 -1.32 7.20 16.67
C ALA A 191 0.05 7.13 17.36
N ARG A 192 0.62 5.93 17.56
CA ARG A 192 1.97 5.77 18.11
C ARG A 192 3.02 6.43 17.24
N ASN A 193 2.94 6.26 15.92
CA ASN A 193 3.86 6.92 15.00
C ASN A 193 3.84 8.44 15.17
N GLU A 194 2.65 9.05 15.14
CA GLU A 194 2.50 10.50 15.28
C GLU A 194 3.05 10.99 16.63
N VAL A 195 2.84 10.25 17.72
CA VAL A 195 3.43 10.60 19.03
C VAL A 195 4.95 10.45 19.06
N HIS A 196 5.51 9.43 18.42
CA HIS A 196 6.97 9.28 18.30
C HIS A 196 7.58 10.44 17.51
N VAL A 197 6.95 10.83 16.40
CA VAL A 197 7.37 11.99 15.60
C VAL A 197 7.20 13.30 16.40
N ALA A 198 6.12 13.43 17.17
CA ALA A 198 5.90 14.58 18.05
C ALA A 198 7.02 14.71 19.10
N GLN A 199 7.38 13.60 19.75
CA GLN A 199 8.49 13.58 20.71
C GLN A 199 9.81 13.95 20.04
N TYR A 200 10.11 13.36 18.87
CA TYR A 200 11.32 13.66 18.10
C TYR A 200 11.47 15.16 17.80
N TYR A 201 10.38 15.84 17.44
CA TYR A 201 10.37 17.28 17.21
C TYR A 201 10.52 18.08 18.51
N TYR A 202 9.85 17.68 19.59
CA TYR A 202 9.95 18.32 20.89
C TYR A 202 11.40 18.32 21.41
N GLU A 203 12.08 17.16 21.34
CA GLU A 203 13.48 16.98 21.76
C GLU A 203 14.45 17.88 20.98
N ARG A 204 14.10 18.29 19.76
CA ARG A 204 14.89 19.19 18.89
C ARG A 204 14.51 20.65 19.00
N GLY A 205 13.60 21.00 19.90
CA GLY A 205 13.12 22.37 20.07
C GLY A 205 12.12 22.83 18.99
N ALA A 206 11.66 21.93 18.13
CA ALA A 206 10.66 22.22 17.11
C ALA A 206 9.24 22.11 17.69
N TYR A 207 8.93 22.96 18.67
CA TYR A 207 7.72 22.84 19.50
C TYR A 207 6.41 22.97 18.72
N VAL A 208 6.33 23.85 17.71
CA VAL A 208 5.14 23.97 16.84
C VAL A 208 4.89 22.66 16.07
N ALA A 209 5.96 22.04 15.53
CA ALA A 209 5.83 20.77 14.83
C ALA A 209 5.44 19.63 15.78
N ALA A 210 5.96 19.63 17.01
CA ALA A 210 5.57 18.68 18.05
C ALA A 210 4.07 18.79 18.40
N VAL A 211 3.58 20.02 18.61
CA VAL A 211 2.15 20.27 18.87
C VAL A 211 1.30 19.77 17.71
N ASN A 212 1.63 20.11 16.46
CA ASN A 212 0.83 19.70 15.31
C ASN A 212 0.69 18.18 15.22
N ARG A 213 1.78 17.45 15.46
CA ARG A 213 1.80 15.98 15.44
C ARG A 213 1.01 15.36 16.59
N ALA A 214 1.19 15.88 17.80
CA ALA A 214 0.44 15.43 18.96
C ALA A 214 -1.06 15.76 18.83
N GLN A 215 -1.41 16.90 18.25
CA GLN A 215 -2.79 17.31 18.04
C GLN A 215 -3.51 16.37 17.06
N THR A 216 -2.87 15.94 15.97
CA THR A 216 -3.41 14.91 15.06
C THR A 216 -3.87 13.67 15.81
N VAL A 217 -3.13 13.25 16.85
CA VAL A 217 -3.49 12.09 17.65
C VAL A 217 -4.79 12.31 18.41
N ILE A 218 -4.97 13.51 18.98
CA ILE A 218 -6.13 13.86 19.79
C ILE A 218 -7.37 14.13 18.93
N THR A 219 -7.19 14.69 17.73
CA THR A 219 -8.31 15.02 16.84
C THR A 219 -8.78 13.84 16.00
N ASP A 220 -7.87 12.98 15.56
CA ASP A 220 -8.18 11.95 14.56
C ASP A 220 -8.39 10.56 15.19
N PHE A 221 -7.87 10.33 16.40
CA PHE A 221 -7.90 9.02 17.07
C PHE A 221 -8.46 9.10 18.49
N GLU A 222 -9.72 8.71 18.65
CA GLU A 222 -10.37 8.64 19.97
C GLU A 222 -10.01 7.35 20.73
N GLY A 223 -9.84 7.46 22.04
CA GLY A 223 -9.70 6.30 22.94
C GLY A 223 -8.38 5.53 22.81
N VAL A 224 -7.38 6.06 22.10
CA VAL A 224 -6.06 5.41 22.01
C VAL A 224 -5.25 5.62 23.29
N PRO A 225 -4.62 4.58 23.86
CA PRO A 225 -3.81 4.73 25.08
C PRO A 225 -2.65 5.72 24.93
N ILE A 226 -2.10 5.86 23.72
CA ILE A 226 -0.98 6.77 23.44
C ILE A 226 -1.38 8.26 23.49
N ALA A 227 -2.68 8.59 23.52
CA ALA A 227 -3.18 9.96 23.67
C ALA A 227 -2.68 10.62 24.96
N GLU A 228 -2.46 9.85 26.04
CA GLU A 228 -1.87 10.34 27.29
C GLU A 228 -0.52 11.04 27.03
N LYS A 229 0.35 10.38 26.26
CA LYS A 229 1.68 10.91 25.91
C LYS A 229 1.57 12.10 24.97
N ALA A 230 0.64 12.06 24.01
CA ALA A 230 0.40 13.17 23.09
C ALA A 230 0.01 14.46 23.85
N LEU A 231 -0.96 14.37 24.76
CA LEU A 231 -1.39 15.49 25.61
C LEU A 231 -0.25 16.02 26.47
N TYR A 232 0.58 15.13 27.03
CA TYR A 232 1.76 15.55 27.79
C TYR A 232 2.79 16.29 26.93
N ILE A 233 3.04 15.84 25.69
CA ILE A 233 3.88 16.58 24.73
C ILE A 233 3.28 17.94 24.41
N MET A 234 1.96 18.04 24.17
CA MET A 234 1.29 19.33 23.91
C MET A 234 1.47 20.28 25.10
N TYR A 235 1.23 19.80 26.32
CA TYR A 235 1.45 20.57 27.56
C TYR A 235 2.87 21.14 27.62
N LEU A 236 3.89 20.29 27.44
CA LEU A 236 5.29 20.72 27.49
C LEU A 236 5.65 21.69 26.35
N ALA A 237 5.18 21.41 25.14
CA ALA A 237 5.49 22.23 23.97
C ALA A 237 4.82 23.61 24.04
N TYR A 238 3.57 23.71 24.51
CA TYR A 238 2.91 24.99 24.71
C TYR A 238 3.58 25.81 25.82
N ASP A 239 4.07 25.17 26.88
CA ASP A 239 4.85 25.85 27.91
C ASP A 239 6.15 26.46 27.35
N LYS A 240 6.87 25.70 26.52
CA LYS A 240 8.08 26.18 25.83
C LYS A 240 7.81 27.31 24.83
N LEU A 241 6.61 27.37 24.27
CA LEU A 241 6.16 28.44 23.37
C LEU A 241 5.61 29.66 24.11
N GLY A 242 5.41 29.60 25.43
CA GLY A 242 4.79 30.67 26.21
C GLY A 242 3.27 30.82 25.97
N LEU A 243 2.61 29.80 25.41
CA LEU A 243 1.19 29.79 25.10
C LEU A 243 0.39 29.26 26.31
N THR A 244 0.27 30.09 27.35
CA THR A 244 -0.23 29.66 28.66
C THR A 244 -1.66 29.13 28.65
N GLU A 245 -2.58 29.75 27.90
CA GLU A 245 -3.97 29.30 27.79
C GLU A 245 -4.05 27.88 27.20
N LEU A 246 -3.38 27.65 26.07
CA LEU A 246 -3.33 26.34 25.42
C LEU A 246 -2.61 25.29 26.26
N ARG A 247 -1.55 25.68 26.98
CA ARG A 247 -0.86 24.81 27.95
C ARG A 247 -1.83 24.34 29.03
N ASP A 248 -2.55 25.27 29.64
CA ASP A 248 -3.46 24.98 30.75
C ASP A 248 -4.66 24.15 30.29
N ASP A 249 -5.12 24.38 29.05
CA ASP A 249 -6.14 23.55 28.41
C ASP A 249 -5.67 22.12 28.15
N ALA A 250 -4.49 21.95 27.53
CA ALA A 250 -3.91 20.62 27.30
C ALA A 250 -3.71 19.87 28.62
N LYS A 251 -3.22 20.56 29.66
CA LYS A 251 -3.07 20.00 31.00
C LYS A 251 -4.41 19.60 31.61
N ARG A 252 -5.43 20.43 31.51
CA ARG A 252 -6.78 20.13 32.02
C ARG A 252 -7.36 18.89 31.36
N VAL A 253 -7.22 18.74 30.03
CA VAL A 253 -7.67 17.55 29.31
C VAL A 253 -6.87 16.32 29.75
N LEU A 254 -5.55 16.44 29.93
CA LEU A 254 -4.71 15.38 30.45
C LEU A 254 -5.16 14.92 31.84
N ASP A 255 -5.38 15.85 32.76
CA ASP A 255 -5.78 15.55 34.15
C ASP A 255 -7.17 14.91 34.24
N LEU A 256 -8.11 15.35 33.40
CA LEU A 256 -9.48 14.81 33.39
C LEU A 256 -9.54 13.38 32.85
N ASN A 257 -8.75 13.06 31.81
CA ASN A 257 -8.77 11.74 31.17
C ASN A 257 -7.75 10.78 31.77
N PHE A 258 -6.63 11.30 32.31
CA PHE A 258 -5.50 10.54 32.83
C PHE A 258 -5.01 11.15 34.17
N PRO A 259 -5.82 11.11 35.25
CA PRO A 259 -5.52 11.78 36.51
C PRO A 259 -4.23 11.30 37.19
N ASN A 260 -3.81 10.08 36.91
CA ASN A 260 -2.56 9.49 37.41
C ASN A 260 -1.53 9.34 36.30
N SER A 261 -1.43 10.34 35.40
CA SER A 261 -0.54 10.24 34.26
C SER A 261 0.89 9.96 34.71
N LYS A 262 1.47 8.88 34.17
CA LYS A 262 2.84 8.45 34.51
C LYS A 262 3.89 9.47 34.07
N TYR A 263 3.56 10.27 33.05
CA TYR A 263 4.47 11.25 32.47
C TYR A 263 4.76 12.44 33.40
N TYR A 264 3.91 12.72 34.39
CA TYR A 264 4.26 13.72 35.42
C TYR A 264 5.44 13.31 36.29
N ALA A 265 5.57 12.01 36.58
CA ALA A 265 6.67 11.48 37.38
C ALA A 265 7.89 11.11 36.51
N GLN A 266 7.66 10.58 35.31
CA GLN A 266 8.70 10.01 34.45
C GLN A 266 9.27 11.01 33.45
N GLY A 267 8.52 12.07 33.09
CA GLY A 267 8.82 12.90 31.94
C GLY A 267 8.64 12.14 30.61
N LEU A 268 9.07 12.76 29.50
CA LEU A 268 9.27 12.03 28.25
C LEU A 268 10.57 11.23 28.42
N GLU A 269 10.52 9.89 28.39
CA GLU A 269 11.73 9.06 28.47
C GLU A 269 12.79 9.58 27.50
N GLU A 270 14.00 9.91 28.01
CA GLU A 270 15.14 10.24 27.16
C GLU A 270 15.44 9.02 26.27
N PRO A 271 15.79 9.22 24.98
CA PRO A 271 16.19 8.11 24.14
C PRO A 271 17.37 7.41 24.82
N ARG A 272 17.22 6.11 25.16
CA ARG A 272 18.39 5.26 25.39
C ARG A 272 19.30 5.51 24.20
N GLY A 273 20.48 6.09 24.48
CA GLY A 273 21.33 6.70 23.49
C GLY A 273 21.33 5.95 22.16
N SER A 274 21.18 6.70 21.08
CA SER A 274 21.48 6.23 19.73
C SER A 274 22.73 5.33 19.80
N LYS A 275 22.54 4.02 19.61
CA LYS A 275 23.66 3.08 19.44
C LYS A 275 24.40 3.32 18.11
N TRP A 276 23.98 4.32 17.35
CA TRP A 276 24.63 4.78 16.13
C TRP A 276 24.96 6.27 16.27
N ASN A 277 26.03 6.57 17.02
CA ASN A 277 26.71 7.86 16.95
C ASN A 277 28.12 7.63 16.39
N PRO A 278 28.37 7.89 15.09
CA PRO A 278 29.69 7.68 14.50
C PRO A 278 30.77 8.65 15.01
N ILE A 279 30.41 9.64 15.85
CA ILE A 279 31.33 10.66 16.35
C ILE A 279 32.10 10.20 17.61
N ASN A 280 31.63 9.18 18.34
CA ASN A 280 32.36 8.66 19.51
C ASN A 280 33.54 7.73 19.16
N TRP A 281 33.86 7.57 17.87
CA TRP A 281 35.01 6.78 17.38
C TRP A 281 36.09 7.64 16.69
N PHE A 282 36.01 8.97 16.84
CA PHE A 282 37.06 9.91 16.47
C PHE A 282 37.45 10.79 17.66
#